data_AF-A0A943LTE3-F1
#
_entry.id   AF-A0A943LTE3-F1
#
_cell.length_a   1.000
_cell.length_b   1.000
_cell.length_c   1.000
_cell.angle_alpha   90.00
_cell.angle_beta   90.00
_cell.angle_gamma   90.00
#
_symmetry.space_group_name_H-M   'P 1'
#
loop_
_entity.id
_entity.type
_entity.pdbx_description
1 polymer ?
#
loop_
_entity_poly.entity_id
_entity_poly.type
_entity_poly.pdbx_seq_one_letter_code
_entity_poly.pdbx_strand_id
1 'polypeptide(L)'
;WPIILMALDLPLPTRLVAHGWFVMKDGKMSKSKGNVIYPEMLVVRFGLDPLRYYLMRSLPVGSDGTFTPEDYVARINYELANDLGNLLNRTVAMINKYFGGQVPRFKKYSHEEQVKNEDGSWETVYPPSRKLELYSDSTVSAYCKFMEQVDFPKALDRVWSLINQANKYIDKTEPWKLGNSCNNSDYDKLKEVMSHLVASLRVIAYLIHPFMVKTSNKILDQLGMKKIDSKRKSKVNLFDEKEFLQFENISPNLTVVSKGTPIFPRLDMDEEIAYIQSQMNAGKPQEKEWNPEEVELKSEKDQIKFDDFDKVEIRVAEVKEVEKVEGSDKLLRFRLDAGDGEDRQILSGIAKFYPNEQELVGKKLQVVANLKPRKMMKKYVSQGMILSAEHNGKLTVLTVDPSVPNGSVIG
;
A
#
# COMPACT_ATOMS: atom_id res chain seq x y z
N TRP A 1 26.27 -7.33 -12.95
CA TRP A 1 25.12 -7.96 -13.64
C TRP A 1 25.41 -8.30 -15.10
N PRO A 2 25.77 -7.36 -16.01
CA PRO A 2 26.03 -7.71 -17.42
C PRO A 2 27.11 -8.77 -17.61
N ILE A 3 28.20 -8.69 -16.83
CA ILE A 3 29.29 -9.69 -16.84
C ILE A 3 28.78 -11.10 -16.50
N ILE A 4 27.82 -11.22 -15.58
CA ILE A 4 27.24 -12.52 -15.18
C ILE A 4 26.42 -13.08 -16.35
N LEU A 5 25.62 -12.25 -17.03
CA LEU A 5 24.84 -12.67 -18.19
C LEU A 5 25.73 -13.15 -19.34
N MET A 6 26.82 -12.44 -19.62
CA MET A 6 27.80 -12.85 -20.64
C MET A 6 28.45 -14.19 -20.29
N ALA A 7 28.82 -14.39 -19.02
CA ALA A 7 29.43 -15.66 -18.58
C ALA A 7 28.47 -16.87 -18.70
N LEU A 8 27.16 -16.62 -18.68
CA LEU A 8 26.12 -17.64 -18.82
C LEU A 8 25.51 -17.71 -20.24
N ASP A 9 26.05 -16.94 -21.20
CA ASP A 9 25.51 -16.79 -22.55
C ASP A 9 24.01 -16.40 -22.59
N LEU A 10 23.61 -15.49 -21.68
CA LEU A 10 22.24 -15.01 -21.54
C LEU A 10 22.01 -13.65 -22.22
N PRO A 11 20.78 -13.35 -22.69
CA PRO A 11 20.45 -12.06 -23.30
C PRO A 11 20.74 -10.87 -22.39
N LEU A 12 21.39 -9.86 -22.93
CA LEU A 12 21.67 -8.60 -22.24
C LEU A 12 20.41 -7.72 -22.14
N PRO A 13 20.29 -6.90 -21.08
CA PRO A 13 19.22 -5.90 -21.01
C PRO A 13 19.34 -4.92 -22.18
N THR A 14 18.24 -4.73 -22.92
CA THR A 14 18.19 -3.82 -24.08
C THR A 14 18.01 -2.36 -23.69
N ARG A 15 17.49 -2.10 -22.48
CA ARG A 15 17.28 -0.76 -21.94
C ARG A 15 17.45 -0.74 -20.43
N LEU A 16 18.21 0.21 -19.93
CA LEU A 16 18.34 0.53 -18.50
C LEU A 16 17.78 1.93 -18.28
N VAL A 17 16.78 2.05 -17.41
CA VAL A 17 16.22 3.34 -16.99
C VAL A 17 16.63 3.57 -15.54
N ALA A 18 17.35 4.67 -15.29
CA ALA A 18 17.69 5.14 -13.96
C ALA A 18 16.93 6.44 -13.69
N HIS A 19 16.12 6.46 -12.64
CA HIS A 19 15.44 7.68 -12.18
C HIS A 19 16.28 8.38 -11.12
N GLY A 20 16.03 9.68 -10.91
CA GLY A 20 16.64 10.43 -9.81
C GLY A 20 16.08 10.04 -8.44
N TRP A 21 16.61 10.65 -7.40
CA TRP A 21 16.13 10.49 -6.03
C TRP A 21 14.97 11.43 -5.75
N PHE A 22 14.06 11.04 -4.86
CA PHE A 22 13.23 12.01 -4.17
C PHE A 22 13.99 12.58 -2.98
N VAL A 23 14.12 13.91 -2.95
CA VAL A 23 14.77 14.65 -1.87
C VAL A 23 13.76 15.57 -1.18
N MET A 24 14.04 15.91 0.07
CA MET A 24 13.33 16.97 0.78
C MET A 24 13.95 18.32 0.41
N LYS A 25 13.25 19.42 0.71
CA LYS A 25 13.78 20.79 0.54
C LYS A 25 15.15 20.99 1.20
N ASP A 26 15.37 20.32 2.34
CA ASP A 26 16.60 20.43 3.15
C ASP A 26 17.61 19.29 2.87
N GLY A 27 17.43 18.56 1.77
CA GLY A 27 18.33 17.50 1.29
C GLY A 27 17.72 16.09 1.40
N LYS A 28 18.59 15.07 1.42
CA LYS A 28 18.15 13.65 1.37
C LYS A 28 17.29 13.27 2.57
N MET A 29 16.31 12.39 2.32
CA MET A 29 15.52 11.74 3.38
C MET A 29 16.44 10.86 4.24
N SER A 30 16.34 10.99 5.56
CA SER A 30 17.06 10.16 6.53
C SER A 30 16.22 9.95 7.78
N LYS A 31 16.17 8.70 8.27
CA LYS A 31 15.50 8.36 9.54
C LYS A 31 16.07 9.19 10.70
N SER A 32 17.38 9.40 10.73
CA SER A 32 18.04 10.20 11.78
C SER A 32 17.63 11.67 11.79
N LYS A 33 17.21 12.22 10.64
CA LYS A 33 16.75 13.60 10.51
C LYS A 33 15.25 13.76 10.76
N GLY A 34 14.50 12.66 10.92
CA GLY A 34 13.05 12.69 11.09
C GLY A 34 12.31 13.33 9.92
N ASN A 35 12.88 13.30 8.71
CA ASN A 35 12.30 13.92 7.50
C ASN A 35 11.87 12.86 6.46
N VAL A 36 11.72 11.60 6.88
CA VAL A 36 11.30 10.50 6.01
C VAL A 36 9.80 10.53 5.83
N ILE A 37 9.34 10.38 4.60
CA ILE A 37 7.93 10.22 4.28
C ILE A 37 7.68 8.79 3.85
N TYR A 38 6.79 8.13 4.58
CA TYR A 38 6.34 6.78 4.24
C TYR A 38 5.14 6.86 3.28
N PRO A 39 5.20 6.18 2.12
CA PRO A 39 4.14 6.23 1.12
C PRO A 39 2.80 5.68 1.63
N GLU A 40 2.83 4.71 2.56
CA GLU A 40 1.64 4.07 3.12
C GLU A 40 0.70 5.08 3.78
N MET A 41 1.26 6.03 4.53
CA MET A 41 0.50 7.08 5.20
C MET A 41 -0.23 7.97 4.18
N LEU A 42 0.47 8.35 3.09
CA LEU A 42 -0.13 9.15 2.03
C LEU A 42 -1.22 8.38 1.29
N VAL A 43 -1.03 7.08 1.04
CA VAL A 43 -2.05 6.24 0.40
C VAL A 43 -3.29 6.09 1.28
N VAL A 44 -3.12 5.92 2.59
CA VAL A 44 -4.25 5.77 3.53
C VAL A 44 -5.04 7.08 3.64
N ARG A 45 -4.37 8.24 3.74
CA ARG A 45 -5.03 9.54 3.91
C ARG A 45 -5.60 10.10 2.61
N PHE A 46 -4.83 10.06 1.52
CA PHE A 46 -5.16 10.75 0.26
C PHE A 46 -5.54 9.80 -0.90
N GLY A 47 -5.24 8.51 -0.77
CA GLY A 47 -5.50 7.50 -1.80
C GLY A 47 -4.30 7.22 -2.70
N LEU A 48 -4.34 6.05 -3.35
CA LEU A 48 -3.24 5.54 -4.17
C LEU A 48 -2.98 6.38 -5.43
N ASP A 49 -4.03 6.77 -6.15
CA ASP A 49 -3.90 7.44 -7.44
C ASP A 49 -3.30 8.85 -7.32
N PRO A 50 -3.70 9.69 -6.33
CA PRO A 50 -3.00 10.96 -6.06
C PRO A 50 -1.50 10.81 -5.81
N LEU A 51 -1.09 9.80 -5.03
CA LEU A 51 0.33 9.53 -4.81
C LEU A 51 1.04 9.10 -6.10
N ARG A 52 0.47 8.16 -6.87
CA ARG A 52 1.04 7.73 -8.14
C ARG A 52 1.18 8.88 -9.13
N TYR A 53 0.15 9.72 -9.22
CA TYR A 53 0.18 10.93 -10.03
C TYR A 53 1.33 11.84 -9.61
N TYR A 54 1.40 12.18 -8.33
CA TYR A 54 2.46 13.05 -7.80
C TYR A 54 3.86 12.52 -8.14
N LEU A 55 4.13 11.25 -7.87
CA LEU A 55 5.45 10.66 -8.10
C LEU A 55 5.85 10.71 -9.58
N MET A 56 4.90 10.43 -10.48
CA MET A 56 5.14 10.38 -11.93
C MET A 56 5.18 11.79 -12.55
N ARG A 57 4.56 12.76 -11.89
CA ARG A 57 4.53 14.17 -12.28
C ARG A 57 5.77 14.94 -11.82
N SER A 58 6.29 14.59 -10.64
CA SER A 58 7.35 15.34 -9.96
C SER A 58 8.75 14.76 -10.13
N LEU A 59 8.90 13.56 -10.70
CA LEU A 59 10.20 12.91 -10.89
C LEU A 59 10.59 12.83 -12.39
N PRO A 60 11.34 13.81 -12.92
CA PRO A 60 11.97 13.69 -14.23
C PRO A 60 13.01 12.55 -14.25
N VAL A 61 13.12 11.87 -15.39
CA VAL A 61 14.19 10.90 -15.59
C VAL A 61 15.53 11.63 -15.72
N GLY A 62 16.51 11.20 -14.92
CA GLY A 62 17.88 11.73 -14.95
C GLY A 62 18.20 12.86 -13.97
N SER A 63 17.22 13.41 -13.24
CA SER A 63 17.47 14.37 -12.16
C SER A 63 16.61 14.10 -10.93
N ASP A 64 17.06 14.57 -9.77
CA ASP A 64 16.34 14.41 -8.51
C ASP A 64 15.06 15.25 -8.50
N GLY A 65 14.01 14.72 -7.88
CA GLY A 65 12.73 15.41 -7.65
C GLY A 65 12.64 15.86 -6.19
N THR A 66 12.05 17.03 -5.95
CA THR A 66 11.84 17.53 -4.58
C THR A 66 10.42 17.24 -4.13
N PHE A 67 10.26 16.59 -2.98
CA PHE A 67 8.97 16.46 -2.30
C PHE A 67 8.81 17.56 -1.26
N THR A 68 7.66 18.22 -1.26
CA THR A 68 7.19 19.00 -0.09
C THR A 68 5.72 18.72 0.18
N PRO A 69 5.28 18.74 1.46
CA PRO A 69 3.86 18.59 1.80
C PRO A 69 2.96 19.61 1.08
N GLU A 70 3.44 20.84 0.93
CA GLU A 70 2.71 21.93 0.27
C GLU A 70 2.49 21.64 -1.21
N ASP A 71 3.52 21.22 -1.95
CA ASP A 71 3.40 20.85 -3.36
C ASP A 71 2.48 19.63 -3.55
N TYR A 72 2.56 18.65 -2.64
CA TYR A 72 1.71 17.47 -2.68
C TYR A 72 0.22 17.83 -2.56
N VAL A 73 -0.16 18.57 -1.52
CA VAL A 73 -1.56 18.98 -1.30
C VAL A 73 -2.01 19.97 -2.38
N ALA A 74 -1.14 20.88 -2.83
CA ALA A 74 -1.45 21.82 -3.90
C ALA A 74 -1.80 21.11 -5.22
N ARG A 75 -1.05 20.07 -5.61
CA ARG A 75 -1.36 19.29 -6.83
C ARG A 75 -2.70 18.55 -6.71
N ILE A 76 -3.04 18.02 -5.55
CA ILE A 76 -4.35 17.40 -5.35
C ILE A 76 -5.47 18.44 -5.54
N ASN A 77 -5.34 19.61 -4.93
CA ASN A 77 -6.37 20.63 -4.99
C ASN A 77 -6.48 21.29 -6.37
N TYR A 78 -5.37 21.74 -6.95
CA TYR A 78 -5.38 22.50 -8.20
C TYR A 78 -5.46 21.58 -9.42
N GLU A 79 -4.55 20.61 -9.54
CA GLU A 79 -4.45 19.78 -10.75
C GLU A 79 -5.53 18.68 -10.77
N LEU A 80 -5.78 17.98 -9.65
CA LEU A 80 -6.74 16.87 -9.64
C LEU A 80 -8.18 17.33 -9.38
N ALA A 81 -8.42 18.13 -8.34
CA ALA A 81 -9.78 18.56 -7.99
C ALA A 81 -10.29 19.69 -8.90
N ASN A 82 -9.54 20.79 -9.03
CA ASN A 82 -10.01 21.98 -9.74
C ASN A 82 -9.94 21.86 -11.28
N ASP A 83 -8.94 21.16 -11.83
CA ASP A 83 -8.86 21.00 -13.29
C ASP A 83 -9.63 19.77 -13.77
N LEU A 84 -9.15 18.57 -13.43
CA LEU A 84 -9.72 17.30 -13.94
C LEU A 84 -11.09 17.00 -13.32
N GLY A 85 -11.21 17.07 -11.99
CA GLY A 85 -12.43 16.77 -11.25
C GLY A 85 -13.57 17.71 -11.62
N ASN A 86 -13.29 19.02 -11.69
CA ASN A 86 -14.25 20.03 -12.11
C ASN A 86 -14.72 19.84 -13.55
N LEU A 87 -13.80 19.55 -14.49
CA LEU A 87 -14.15 19.30 -15.89
C LEU A 87 -15.16 18.14 -16.02
N LEU A 88 -14.92 17.04 -15.30
CA LEU A 88 -15.84 15.91 -15.27
C LEU A 88 -17.19 16.29 -14.68
N ASN A 89 -17.19 16.90 -13.49
CA ASN A 89 -18.41 17.25 -12.78
C ASN A 89 -19.28 18.23 -13.59
N ARG A 90 -18.69 19.27 -14.18
CA ARG A 90 -19.40 20.25 -15.04
C ARG A 90 -19.99 19.55 -16.26
N THR A 91 -19.22 18.70 -16.94
CA THR A 91 -19.69 17.97 -18.12
C THR A 91 -20.88 17.07 -17.78
N VAL A 92 -20.76 16.21 -16.76
CA VAL A 92 -21.84 15.30 -16.33
C VAL A 92 -23.09 16.07 -15.90
N ALA A 93 -22.93 17.15 -15.13
CA ALA A 93 -24.05 17.98 -14.70
C ALA A 93 -24.79 18.63 -15.88
N MET A 94 -24.07 19.14 -16.87
CA MET A 94 -24.66 19.77 -18.06
C MET A 94 -25.35 18.74 -18.97
N ILE A 95 -24.79 17.54 -19.14
CA ILE A 95 -25.45 16.44 -19.86
C ILE A 95 -26.77 16.07 -19.17
N ASN A 96 -26.77 15.91 -17.85
CA ASN A 96 -27.98 15.62 -17.09
C ASN A 96 -29.02 16.74 -17.23
N LYS A 97 -28.58 18.00 -17.11
CA LYS A 97 -29.48 19.16 -17.18
C LYS A 97 -30.13 19.35 -18.55
N TYR A 98 -29.36 19.28 -19.64
CA TYR A 98 -29.84 19.68 -20.97
C TYR A 98 -30.25 18.51 -21.87
N PHE A 99 -29.80 17.29 -21.56
CA PHE A 99 -30.04 16.10 -22.38
C PHE A 99 -30.60 14.92 -21.58
N GLY A 100 -31.02 15.12 -20.32
CA GLY A 100 -31.60 14.08 -19.49
C GLY A 100 -30.66 12.90 -19.24
N GLY A 101 -29.35 13.15 -19.24
CA GLY A 101 -28.32 12.14 -19.04
C GLY A 101 -27.82 11.48 -20.33
N GLN A 102 -28.51 11.66 -21.46
CA GLN A 102 -28.10 11.06 -22.73
C GLN A 102 -26.98 11.87 -23.39
N VAL A 103 -25.89 11.21 -23.75
CA VAL A 103 -24.77 11.86 -24.43
C VAL A 103 -25.15 12.12 -25.89
N PRO A 104 -25.08 13.38 -26.38
CA PRO A 104 -25.33 13.69 -27.77
C PRO A 104 -24.39 12.93 -28.71
N ARG A 105 -24.91 12.54 -29.88
CA ARG A 105 -24.12 11.85 -30.90
C ARG A 105 -22.97 12.74 -31.37
N PHE A 106 -21.74 12.23 -31.24
CA PHE A 106 -20.56 12.88 -31.78
C PHE A 106 -20.64 13.01 -33.30
N LYS A 107 -20.30 14.19 -33.80
CA LYS A 107 -20.17 14.47 -35.23
C LYS A 107 -18.82 15.16 -35.45
N LYS A 108 -17.95 14.51 -36.22
CA LYS A 108 -16.72 15.14 -36.69
C LYS A 108 -17.09 16.25 -37.66
N TYR A 109 -16.61 17.46 -37.41
CA TYR A 109 -16.81 18.57 -38.35
C TYR A 109 -15.58 18.72 -39.25
N SER A 110 -15.82 18.71 -40.56
CA SER A 110 -14.80 18.88 -41.60
C SER A 110 -14.82 20.27 -42.24
N HIS A 111 -15.58 21.23 -41.68
CA HIS A 111 -15.63 22.58 -42.26
C HIS A 111 -14.36 23.35 -41.90
N GLU A 112 -13.56 23.59 -42.92
CA GLU A 112 -12.46 24.53 -42.94
C GLU A 112 -13.02 25.87 -43.46
N GLU A 113 -13.10 26.87 -42.60
CA GLU A 113 -13.43 28.22 -43.05
C GLU A 113 -12.14 28.93 -43.45
N GLN A 114 -12.06 29.45 -44.67
CA GLN A 114 -10.96 30.31 -45.06
C GLN A 114 -11.34 31.77 -44.83
N VAL A 115 -10.56 32.44 -43.98
CA VAL A 115 -10.70 33.86 -43.70
C VAL A 115 -9.57 34.59 -44.41
N LYS A 116 -9.89 35.68 -45.09
CA LYS A 116 -8.89 36.53 -45.74
C LYS A 116 -8.41 37.58 -44.73
N ASN A 117 -7.11 37.59 -44.48
CA ASN A 117 -6.44 38.56 -43.62
C ASN A 117 -6.37 39.94 -44.29
N GLU A 118 -6.12 40.97 -43.48
CA GLU A 118 -5.99 42.36 -43.93
C GLU A 118 -4.83 42.55 -44.94
N ASP A 119 -3.78 41.72 -44.85
CA ASP A 119 -2.63 41.69 -45.76
C ASP A 119 -2.90 40.93 -47.08
N GLY A 120 -4.12 40.40 -47.26
CA GLY A 120 -4.54 39.64 -48.44
C GLY A 120 -4.20 38.15 -48.40
N SER A 121 -3.54 37.65 -47.35
CA SER A 121 -3.30 36.21 -47.15
C SER A 121 -4.58 35.49 -46.73
N TRP A 122 -4.64 34.18 -46.99
CA TRP A 122 -5.76 33.32 -46.55
C TRP A 122 -5.31 32.50 -45.34
N GLU A 123 -6.12 32.51 -44.28
CA GLU A 123 -5.93 31.68 -43.09
C GLU A 123 -7.09 30.69 -42.95
N THR A 124 -6.75 29.41 -42.74
CA THR A 124 -7.75 28.41 -42.37
C THR A 124 -8.11 28.57 -40.90
N VAL A 125 -9.35 28.97 -40.62
CA VAL A 125 -9.91 29.08 -39.29
C VAL A 125 -10.76 27.87 -38.98
N TYR A 126 -10.39 27.17 -37.92
CA TYR A 126 -11.15 26.03 -37.41
C TYR A 126 -12.14 26.47 -36.32
N PRO A 127 -13.35 25.88 -36.27
CA PRO A 127 -14.25 26.08 -35.15
C PRO A 127 -13.63 25.56 -33.84
N PRO A 128 -14.08 26.06 -32.67
CA PRO A 128 -13.51 25.67 -31.38
C PRO A 128 -13.48 24.15 -31.13
N SER A 129 -14.49 23.41 -31.60
CA SER A 129 -14.57 21.95 -31.54
C SER A 129 -13.45 21.25 -32.31
N ARG A 130 -13.26 21.63 -33.58
CA ARG A 130 -12.20 21.10 -34.45
C ARG A 130 -10.80 21.46 -33.93
N LYS A 131 -10.63 22.65 -33.34
CA LYS A 131 -9.37 23.01 -32.65
C LYS A 131 -9.09 22.06 -31.48
N LEU A 132 -10.11 21.66 -30.72
CA LEU A 132 -9.96 20.72 -29.62
C LEU A 132 -9.63 19.30 -30.09
N GLU A 133 -10.25 18.83 -31.19
CA GLU A 133 -9.90 17.55 -31.83
C GLU A 133 -8.41 17.51 -32.23
N LEU A 134 -7.97 18.50 -33.00
CA LEU A 134 -6.57 18.59 -33.46
C LEU A 134 -5.59 18.68 -32.29
N TYR A 135 -5.97 19.41 -31.23
CA TYR A 135 -5.17 19.50 -30.02
C TYR A 135 -5.09 18.16 -29.28
N SER A 136 -6.17 17.38 -29.25
CA SER A 136 -6.17 16.02 -28.70
C SER A 136 -5.25 15.09 -29.50
N ASP A 137 -5.32 15.10 -30.84
CA ASP A 137 -4.46 14.26 -31.69
C ASP A 137 -2.98 14.59 -31.51
N SER A 138 -2.66 15.88 -31.42
CA SER A 138 -1.30 16.35 -31.09
C SER A 138 -0.87 15.91 -29.69
N THR A 139 -1.78 15.98 -28.71
CA THR A 139 -1.55 15.54 -27.32
C THR A 139 -1.22 14.05 -27.27
N VAL A 140 -2.02 13.20 -27.92
CA VAL A 140 -1.79 11.75 -27.97
C VAL A 140 -0.44 11.44 -28.61
N SER A 141 -0.12 12.10 -29.73
CA SER A 141 1.16 11.88 -30.42
C SER A 141 2.37 12.29 -29.57
N ALA A 142 2.31 13.44 -28.90
CA ALA A 142 3.36 13.91 -28.00
C ALA A 142 3.47 13.02 -26.75
N TYR A 143 2.34 12.59 -26.18
CA TYR A 143 2.27 11.69 -25.05
C TYR A 143 2.98 10.36 -25.35
N CYS A 144 2.66 9.69 -26.47
CA CYS A 144 3.31 8.44 -26.87
C CYS A 144 4.82 8.61 -27.00
N LYS A 145 5.29 9.71 -27.63
CA LYS A 145 6.71 10.02 -27.74
C LYS A 145 7.39 10.16 -26.38
N PHE A 146 6.78 10.86 -25.43
CA PHE A 146 7.36 11.02 -24.09
C PHE A 146 7.31 9.72 -23.28
N MET A 147 6.27 8.90 -23.43
CA MET A 147 6.18 7.56 -22.83
C MET A 147 7.29 6.64 -23.34
N GLU A 148 7.56 6.62 -24.65
CA GLU A 148 8.67 5.88 -25.23
C GLU A 148 10.02 6.35 -24.69
N GLN A 149 10.17 7.66 -24.45
CA GLN A 149 11.37 8.25 -23.84
C GLN A 149 11.43 8.06 -22.32
N VAL A 150 10.36 7.56 -21.70
CA VAL A 150 10.20 7.39 -20.24
C VAL A 150 10.16 8.75 -19.51
N ASP A 151 9.82 9.83 -20.23
CA ASP A 151 9.64 11.17 -19.66
C ASP A 151 8.18 11.36 -19.19
N PHE A 152 7.84 10.70 -18.08
CA PHE A 152 6.48 10.70 -17.53
C PHE A 152 5.96 12.10 -17.14
N PRO A 153 6.76 13.01 -16.55
CA PRO A 153 6.31 14.37 -16.28
C PRO A 153 5.84 15.09 -17.53
N LYS A 154 6.62 15.05 -18.63
CA LYS A 154 6.22 15.68 -19.90
C LYS A 154 5.03 15.00 -20.55
N ALA A 155 4.89 13.67 -20.40
CA ALA A 155 3.70 12.97 -20.85
C ALA A 155 2.45 13.48 -20.11
N LEU A 156 2.49 13.56 -18.77
CA LEU A 156 1.40 14.08 -17.95
C LEU A 156 1.12 15.57 -18.19
N ASP A 157 2.15 16.39 -18.42
CA ASP A 157 2.02 17.80 -18.83
C ASP A 157 1.14 17.96 -20.08
N ARG A 158 1.31 17.08 -21.06
CA ARG A 158 0.49 17.10 -22.28
C ARG A 158 -0.96 16.75 -21.99
N VAL A 159 -1.21 15.77 -21.13
CA VAL A 159 -2.57 15.42 -20.70
C VAL A 159 -3.23 16.58 -19.95
N TRP A 160 -2.51 17.23 -19.04
CA TRP A 160 -3.02 18.40 -18.32
C TRP A 160 -3.26 19.61 -19.23
N SER A 161 -2.43 19.78 -20.24
CA SER A 161 -2.66 20.81 -21.25
C SER A 161 -3.97 20.56 -22.01
N LEU A 162 -4.31 19.31 -22.33
CA LEU A 162 -5.61 18.97 -22.94
C LEU A 162 -6.78 19.20 -21.97
N ILE A 163 -6.64 18.85 -20.69
CA ILE A 163 -7.64 19.16 -19.64
C ILE A 163 -7.90 20.67 -19.59
N ASN A 164 -6.84 21.48 -19.58
CA ASN A 164 -6.94 22.94 -19.57
C ASN A 164 -7.60 23.50 -20.84
N GLN A 165 -7.33 22.91 -22.01
CA GLN A 165 -8.01 23.31 -23.23
C GLN A 165 -9.48 22.92 -23.25
N ALA A 166 -9.86 21.77 -22.68
CA ALA A 166 -11.25 21.37 -22.52
C ALA A 166 -12.00 22.30 -21.53
N ASN A 167 -11.37 22.70 -20.42
CA ASN A 167 -11.93 23.71 -19.51
C ASN A 167 -12.13 25.06 -20.23
N LYS A 168 -11.10 25.56 -20.93
CA LYS A 168 -11.21 26.79 -21.75
C LYS A 168 -12.26 26.67 -22.85
N TYR A 169 -12.46 25.48 -23.41
CA TYR A 169 -13.50 25.22 -24.41
C TYR A 169 -14.89 25.41 -23.82
N ILE A 170 -15.15 24.95 -22.59
CA ILE A 170 -16.40 25.25 -21.88
C ILE A 170 -16.58 26.76 -21.73
N ASP A 171 -15.55 27.47 -21.27
CA ASP A 171 -15.68 28.90 -20.99
C ASP A 171 -15.87 29.74 -22.26
N LYS A 172 -15.27 29.33 -23.38
CA LYS A 172 -15.45 29.99 -24.69
C LYS A 172 -16.79 29.71 -25.34
N THR A 173 -17.33 28.52 -25.14
CA THR A 173 -18.59 28.08 -25.79
C THR A 173 -19.81 28.40 -24.95
N GLU A 174 -19.62 28.73 -23.67
CA GLU A 174 -20.67 29.14 -22.72
C GLU A 174 -21.93 28.27 -22.82
N PRO A 175 -21.82 26.94 -22.63
CA PRO A 175 -22.92 25.99 -22.87
C PRO A 175 -24.18 26.30 -22.03
N TRP A 176 -24.04 27.01 -20.92
CA TRP A 176 -25.19 27.49 -20.14
C TRP A 176 -26.02 28.57 -20.86
N LYS A 177 -25.41 29.40 -21.71
CA LYS A 177 -26.15 30.33 -22.57
C LYS A 177 -26.81 29.59 -23.72
N LEU A 178 -26.08 28.67 -24.37
CA LEU A 178 -26.60 27.86 -25.47
C LEU A 178 -27.82 27.01 -25.03
N GLY A 179 -27.75 26.39 -23.85
CA GLY A 179 -28.84 25.57 -23.30
C GLY A 179 -30.06 26.35 -22.82
N ASN A 180 -29.95 27.67 -22.64
CA ASN A 180 -31.08 28.55 -22.33
C ASN A 180 -31.66 29.23 -23.57
N SER A 181 -31.03 29.08 -24.75
CA SER A 181 -31.50 29.66 -26.00
C SER A 181 -32.71 28.90 -26.55
N CYS A 182 -33.63 29.60 -27.19
CA CYS A 182 -34.80 29.01 -27.87
C CYS A 182 -34.51 28.68 -29.36
N ASN A 183 -33.29 28.93 -29.85
CA ASN A 183 -32.93 28.74 -31.24
C ASN A 183 -32.43 27.31 -31.51
N ASN A 184 -32.93 26.65 -32.55
CA ASN A 184 -32.48 25.32 -32.95
C ASN A 184 -30.98 25.26 -33.29
N SER A 185 -30.42 26.32 -33.87
CA SER A 185 -28.98 26.40 -34.18
C SER A 185 -28.11 26.34 -32.93
N ASP A 186 -28.52 27.01 -31.84
CA ASP A 186 -27.76 27.01 -30.59
C ASP A 186 -27.87 25.67 -29.86
N TYR A 187 -29.01 25.00 -29.98
CA TYR A 187 -29.19 23.64 -29.46
C TYR A 187 -28.27 22.63 -30.16
N ASP A 188 -28.07 22.76 -31.48
CA ASP A 188 -27.13 21.91 -32.21
C ASP A 188 -25.66 22.20 -31.84
N LYS A 189 -25.29 23.47 -31.64
CA LYS A 189 -23.98 23.82 -31.07
C LYS A 189 -23.79 23.24 -29.67
N LEU A 190 -24.82 23.26 -28.84
CA LEU A 190 -24.75 22.67 -27.49
C LEU A 190 -24.48 21.16 -27.57
N LYS A 191 -25.16 20.42 -28.47
CA LYS A 191 -24.89 18.99 -28.68
C LYS A 191 -23.43 18.75 -29.04
N GLU A 192 -22.90 19.56 -29.95
CA GLU A 192 -21.51 19.50 -30.40
C GLU A 192 -20.54 19.75 -29.23
N VAL A 193 -20.73 20.83 -28.48
CA VAL A 193 -19.91 21.16 -27.30
C VAL A 193 -19.88 19.99 -26.33
N MET A 194 -21.06 19.46 -26.00
CA MET A 194 -21.18 18.40 -25.01
C MET A 194 -20.60 17.07 -25.50
N SER A 195 -20.77 16.71 -26.77
CA SER A 195 -20.16 15.48 -27.31
C SER A 195 -18.63 15.55 -27.33
N HIS A 196 -18.05 16.72 -27.64
CA HIS A 196 -16.60 16.94 -27.64
C HIS A 196 -15.99 16.90 -26.22
N LEU A 197 -16.71 17.40 -25.22
CA LEU A 197 -16.28 17.31 -23.82
C LEU A 197 -16.26 15.86 -23.31
N VAL A 198 -17.28 15.07 -23.64
CA VAL A 198 -17.30 13.64 -23.29
C VAL A 198 -16.18 12.89 -24.02
N ALA A 199 -15.97 13.17 -25.31
CA ALA A 199 -14.86 12.57 -26.07
C ALA A 199 -13.49 12.95 -25.50
N SER A 200 -13.30 14.20 -25.09
CA SER A 200 -12.08 14.67 -24.41
C SER A 200 -11.84 13.92 -23.10
N LEU A 201 -12.85 13.83 -22.23
CA LEU A 201 -12.75 13.12 -20.95
C LEU A 201 -12.47 11.63 -21.12
N ARG A 202 -13.03 11.00 -22.17
CA ARG A 202 -12.69 9.62 -22.54
C ARG A 202 -11.20 9.51 -22.84
N VAL A 203 -10.68 10.31 -23.77
CA VAL A 203 -9.25 10.27 -24.14
C VAL A 203 -8.36 10.54 -22.93
N ILE A 204 -8.68 11.56 -22.12
CA ILE A 204 -7.97 11.86 -20.88
C ILE A 204 -7.96 10.64 -19.94
N ALA A 205 -9.10 9.98 -19.75
CA ALA A 205 -9.19 8.78 -18.90
C ALA A 205 -8.28 7.65 -19.39
N TYR A 206 -8.15 7.45 -20.70
CA TYR A 206 -7.21 6.47 -21.26
C TYR A 206 -5.75 6.90 -21.09
N LEU A 207 -5.42 8.16 -21.35
CA LEU A 207 -4.05 8.68 -21.23
C LEU A 207 -3.54 8.66 -19.78
N ILE A 208 -4.39 8.92 -18.79
CA ILE A 208 -3.98 8.86 -17.38
C ILE A 208 -3.97 7.44 -16.80
N HIS A 209 -4.57 6.45 -17.48
CA HIS A 209 -4.76 5.10 -16.93
C HIS A 209 -3.48 4.42 -16.42
N PRO A 210 -2.32 4.52 -17.11
CA PRO A 210 -1.07 3.95 -16.60
C PRO A 210 -0.63 4.51 -15.24
N PHE A 211 -1.03 5.75 -14.94
CA PHE A 211 -0.65 6.47 -13.73
C PHE A 211 -1.74 6.40 -12.65
N MET A 212 -3.00 6.54 -13.04
CA MET A 212 -4.16 6.63 -12.15
C MET A 212 -5.28 5.68 -12.59
N VAL A 213 -5.11 4.39 -12.29
CA VAL A 213 -5.99 3.30 -12.72
C VAL A 213 -7.41 3.45 -12.17
N LYS A 214 -7.55 3.80 -10.89
CA LYS A 214 -8.87 3.93 -10.23
C LYS A 214 -9.59 5.18 -10.72
N THR A 215 -8.89 6.31 -10.82
CA THR A 215 -9.42 7.59 -11.31
C THR A 215 -9.88 7.47 -12.76
N SER A 216 -9.05 6.89 -13.63
CA SER A 216 -9.38 6.61 -15.03
C SER A 216 -10.72 5.85 -15.14
N ASN A 217 -10.86 4.75 -14.40
CA ASN A 217 -12.10 3.97 -14.41
C ASN A 217 -13.28 4.71 -13.77
N LYS A 218 -13.06 5.51 -12.72
CA LYS A 218 -14.12 6.36 -12.14
C LYS A 218 -14.62 7.42 -13.14
N ILE A 219 -13.75 7.98 -13.97
CA ILE A 219 -14.16 8.89 -15.06
C ILE A 219 -15.04 8.13 -16.05
N LEU A 220 -14.58 7.00 -16.57
CA LEU A 220 -15.32 6.20 -17.54
C LEU A 220 -16.68 5.75 -16.99
N ASP A 221 -16.74 5.32 -15.73
CA ASP A 221 -17.99 4.97 -15.06
C ASP A 221 -18.98 6.14 -15.06
N GLN A 222 -18.52 7.35 -14.71
CA GLN A 222 -19.38 8.54 -14.71
C GLN A 222 -19.88 8.94 -16.11
N LEU A 223 -19.11 8.62 -17.15
CA LEU A 223 -19.50 8.80 -18.55
C LEU A 223 -20.39 7.67 -19.11
N GLY A 224 -20.70 6.64 -18.31
CA GLY A 224 -21.47 5.48 -18.76
C GLY A 224 -20.70 4.52 -19.67
N MET A 225 -19.37 4.56 -19.63
CA MET A 225 -18.49 3.74 -20.48
C MET A 225 -17.96 2.53 -19.72
N LYS A 226 -17.54 1.49 -20.46
CA LYS A 226 -16.92 0.31 -19.85
C LYS A 226 -15.54 0.67 -19.29
N LYS A 227 -15.23 0.10 -18.12
CA LYS A 227 -13.91 0.17 -17.49
C LYS A 227 -12.84 -0.41 -18.40
N ILE A 228 -11.64 0.15 -18.28
CA ILE A 228 -10.43 -0.43 -18.87
C ILE A 228 -10.07 -1.66 -18.03
N ASP A 229 -10.12 -2.83 -18.66
CA ASP A 229 -9.72 -4.09 -18.04
C ASP A 229 -8.18 -4.20 -18.03
N SER A 230 -7.59 -3.99 -16.86
CA SER A 230 -6.15 -4.14 -16.65
C SER A 230 -5.64 -5.58 -16.74
N LYS A 231 -6.54 -6.57 -16.81
CA LYS A 231 -6.22 -8.00 -17.00
C LYS A 231 -6.36 -8.48 -18.44
N ARG A 232 -6.66 -7.60 -19.40
CA ARG A 232 -6.70 -7.98 -20.82
C ARG A 232 -5.37 -8.62 -21.23
N LYS A 233 -5.42 -9.94 -21.50
CA LYS A 233 -4.33 -10.70 -22.13
C LYS A 233 -4.18 -10.39 -23.62
N SER A 234 -4.80 -9.33 -24.15
CA SER A 234 -4.64 -8.97 -25.55
C SER A 234 -3.21 -8.46 -25.76
N LYS A 235 -2.51 -9.03 -26.73
CA LYS A 235 -1.18 -8.59 -27.18
C LYS A 235 -1.15 -7.16 -27.75
N VAL A 236 -2.32 -6.51 -27.84
CA VAL A 236 -2.47 -5.15 -28.36
C VAL A 236 -2.30 -4.16 -27.21
N ASN A 237 -1.27 -3.32 -27.28
CA ASN A 237 -1.10 -2.22 -26.36
C ASN A 237 -2.27 -1.24 -26.55
N LEU A 238 -2.82 -0.69 -25.45
CA LEU A 238 -3.90 0.31 -25.48
C LEU A 238 -3.57 1.54 -26.36
N PHE A 239 -2.30 1.74 -26.68
CA PHE A 239 -1.77 2.86 -27.46
C PHE A 239 -1.27 2.48 -28.86
N ASP A 240 -1.25 1.19 -29.24
CA ASP A 240 -0.81 0.75 -30.57
C ASP A 240 -1.82 1.14 -31.66
N GLU A 241 -3.11 1.19 -31.30
CA GLU A 241 -4.18 1.65 -32.18
C GLU A 241 -4.54 3.10 -31.84
N LYS A 242 -3.76 4.08 -32.34
CA LYS A 242 -4.02 5.52 -32.10
C LYS A 242 -5.44 5.95 -32.47
N GLU A 243 -6.07 5.26 -33.43
CA GLU A 243 -7.47 5.43 -33.83
C GLU A 243 -8.44 5.21 -32.66
N PHE A 244 -8.07 4.38 -31.68
CA PHE A 244 -8.85 4.18 -30.46
C PHE A 244 -8.91 5.44 -29.59
N LEU A 245 -7.92 6.32 -29.68
CA LEU A 245 -7.85 7.58 -28.92
C LEU A 245 -8.37 8.80 -29.71
N GLN A 246 -8.89 8.60 -30.92
CA GLN A 246 -9.57 9.67 -31.66
C GLN A 246 -10.96 9.95 -31.08
N PHE A 247 -11.42 11.20 -31.14
CA PHE A 247 -12.71 11.58 -30.55
C PHE A 247 -13.91 10.81 -31.12
N GLU A 248 -13.84 10.45 -32.41
CA GLU A 248 -14.88 9.69 -33.12
C GLU A 248 -15.13 8.30 -32.53
N ASN A 249 -14.16 7.72 -31.82
CA ASN A 249 -14.27 6.40 -31.23
C ASN A 249 -15.03 6.42 -29.87
N ILE A 250 -16.16 7.11 -29.87
CA ILE A 250 -17.12 7.16 -28.76
C ILE A 250 -18.30 6.26 -29.10
N SER A 251 -18.67 5.38 -28.17
CA SER A 251 -19.82 4.49 -28.38
C SER A 251 -21.11 5.32 -28.52
N PRO A 252 -22.03 4.93 -29.44
CA PRO A 252 -23.33 5.57 -29.52
C PRO A 252 -24.18 5.26 -28.28
N ASN A 253 -25.19 6.09 -28.01
CA ASN A 253 -26.21 5.87 -26.99
C ASN A 253 -25.67 5.73 -25.55
N LEU A 254 -24.64 6.50 -25.21
CA LEU A 254 -24.13 6.57 -23.84
C LEU A 254 -25.04 7.38 -22.94
N THR A 255 -25.15 6.96 -21.68
CA THR A 255 -25.89 7.68 -20.64
C THR A 255 -24.94 7.91 -19.47
N VAL A 256 -24.75 9.17 -19.09
CA VAL A 256 -23.92 9.51 -17.92
C VAL A 256 -24.63 9.11 -16.62
N VAL A 257 -23.88 9.03 -15.53
CA VAL A 257 -24.49 8.82 -14.21
C VAL A 257 -25.44 9.96 -13.86
N SER A 258 -26.52 9.65 -13.14
CA SER A 258 -27.57 10.62 -12.77
C SER A 258 -27.06 11.77 -11.90
N LYS A 259 -26.05 11.51 -11.05
CA LYS A 259 -25.37 12.51 -10.24
C LYS A 259 -23.88 12.26 -10.28
N GLY A 260 -23.13 13.23 -10.79
CA GLY A 260 -21.67 13.20 -10.74
C GLY A 260 -21.17 13.23 -9.30
N THR A 261 -20.18 12.39 -9.01
CA THR A 261 -19.54 12.32 -7.69
C THR A 261 -18.14 12.91 -7.82
N PRO A 262 -17.78 13.96 -7.05
CA PRO A 262 -16.42 14.49 -7.07
C PRO A 262 -15.40 13.38 -6.78
N ILE A 263 -14.50 13.13 -7.73
CA ILE A 263 -13.48 12.07 -7.60
C ILE A 263 -12.41 12.47 -6.57
N PHE A 264 -12.10 13.77 -6.52
CA PHE A 264 -11.13 14.38 -5.63
C PHE A 264 -11.83 15.47 -4.82
N PRO A 265 -12.19 15.21 -3.56
CA PRO A 265 -12.67 16.27 -2.68
C PRO A 265 -11.54 17.28 -2.44
N ARG A 266 -11.90 18.56 -2.34
CA ARG A 266 -10.92 19.60 -1.99
C ARG A 266 -10.48 19.41 -0.55
N LEU A 267 -9.18 19.49 -0.35
CA LEU A 267 -8.53 19.35 0.94
C LEU A 267 -8.32 20.72 1.58
N ASP A 268 -8.41 20.79 2.90
CA ASP A 268 -7.91 21.94 3.65
C ASP A 268 -6.38 21.92 3.60
N MET A 269 -5.78 23.02 3.10
CA MET A 269 -4.34 23.04 2.88
C MET A 269 -3.58 22.99 4.21
N ASP A 270 -3.97 23.82 5.18
CA ASP A 270 -3.23 23.98 6.41
C ASP A 270 -3.35 22.73 7.28
N GLU A 271 -4.53 22.11 7.35
CA GLU A 271 -4.76 20.86 8.07
C GLU A 271 -3.91 19.71 7.49
N GLU A 272 -3.96 19.50 6.17
CA GLU A 272 -3.29 18.36 5.54
C GLU A 272 -1.77 18.53 5.48
N ILE A 273 -1.28 19.76 5.28
CA ILE A 273 0.16 20.06 5.38
C ILE A 273 0.65 19.77 6.80
N ALA A 274 -0.06 20.26 7.83
CA ALA A 274 0.29 19.99 9.22
C ALA A 274 0.25 18.49 9.54
N TYR A 275 -0.74 17.77 9.02
CA TYR A 275 -0.83 16.32 9.17
C TYR A 275 0.41 15.62 8.57
N ILE A 276 0.77 15.90 7.31
CA ILE A 276 1.94 15.28 6.66
C ILE A 276 3.22 15.62 7.44
N GLN A 277 3.41 16.87 7.83
CA GLN A 277 4.57 17.30 8.62
C GLN A 277 4.63 16.59 9.99
N SER A 278 3.49 16.41 10.66
CA SER A 278 3.42 15.66 11.92
C SER A 278 3.85 14.21 11.75
N GLN A 279 3.44 13.56 10.66
CA GLN A 279 3.78 12.18 10.37
C GLN A 279 5.25 12.00 9.98
N MET A 280 5.84 13.00 9.33
CA MET A 280 7.28 13.02 9.06
C MET A 280 8.08 13.09 10.36
N ASN A 281 7.70 14.00 11.26
CA ASN A 281 8.35 14.18 12.56
C ASN A 281 8.08 13.01 13.52
N ALA A 282 6.95 12.31 13.36
CA ALA A 282 6.64 11.05 14.02
C ALA A 282 7.53 9.88 13.55
N GLY A 283 8.42 10.13 12.56
CA GLY A 283 9.52 9.25 12.18
C GLY A 283 10.68 9.22 13.18
N LYS A 284 10.67 10.06 14.24
CA LYS A 284 11.32 9.64 15.50
C LYS A 284 10.52 8.44 15.99
N PRO A 285 11.09 7.23 16.06
CA PRO A 285 10.34 6.11 16.60
C PRO A 285 9.91 6.48 18.01
N GLN A 286 8.63 6.82 18.20
CA GLN A 286 7.95 6.32 19.37
C GLN A 286 7.88 4.82 19.12
N GLU A 287 8.93 4.12 19.55
CA GLU A 287 8.65 2.94 20.35
C GLU A 287 7.50 3.36 21.28
N LYS A 288 6.38 2.65 21.25
CA LYS A 288 5.63 2.58 22.51
C LYS A 288 6.69 2.16 23.50
N GLU A 289 7.15 3.09 24.35
CA GLU A 289 7.95 2.73 25.51
C GLU A 289 7.18 1.56 26.11
N TRP A 290 7.80 0.38 26.10
CA TRP A 290 7.21 -0.75 26.74
C TRP A 290 7.03 -0.32 28.19
N ASN A 291 5.79 0.01 28.52
CA ASN A 291 5.44 0.44 29.86
C ASN A 291 5.03 -0.83 30.61
N PRO A 292 5.89 -1.38 31.47
CA PRO A 292 5.55 -2.56 32.26
C PRO A 292 4.28 -2.35 33.11
N GLU A 293 3.90 -1.11 33.42
CA GLU A 293 2.69 -0.79 34.19
C GLU A 293 1.38 -0.99 33.43
N GLU A 294 1.41 -0.98 32.09
CA GLU A 294 0.22 -1.17 31.24
C GLU A 294 0.01 -2.63 30.82
N VAL A 295 0.90 -3.54 31.25
CA VAL A 295 0.82 -4.96 30.90
C VAL A 295 -0.18 -5.67 31.80
N GLU A 296 -1.28 -6.15 31.22
CA GLU A 296 -2.23 -7.00 31.92
C GLU A 296 -1.64 -8.41 32.13
N LEU A 297 -1.20 -8.71 33.35
CA LEU A 297 -0.64 -10.01 33.73
C LEU A 297 -1.75 -11.04 33.95
N LYS A 298 -1.74 -12.12 33.16
CA LYS A 298 -2.65 -13.26 33.35
C LYS A 298 -2.00 -14.30 34.25
N SER A 299 -2.51 -14.46 35.46
CA SER A 299 -2.13 -15.50 36.42
C SER A 299 -3.36 -16.21 36.93
N GLU A 300 -3.32 -17.55 36.98
CA GLU A 300 -4.37 -18.39 37.59
C GLU A 300 -4.18 -18.54 39.12
N LYS A 301 -3.09 -17.97 39.66
CA LYS A 301 -2.73 -18.02 41.08
C LYS A 301 -2.60 -16.62 41.66
N ASP A 302 -2.84 -16.53 42.97
CA ASP A 302 -2.61 -15.31 43.75
C ASP A 302 -1.15 -14.85 43.67
N GLN A 303 -0.95 -13.54 43.75
CA GLN A 303 0.37 -12.94 43.81
C GLN A 303 1.07 -13.29 45.13
N ILE A 304 2.33 -13.70 45.04
CA ILE A 304 3.18 -14.01 46.20
C ILE A 304 4.28 -12.96 46.37
N LYS A 305 4.84 -12.87 47.58
CA LYS A 305 6.02 -12.03 47.83
C LYS A 305 7.28 -12.77 47.39
N PHE A 306 8.34 -12.03 47.05
CA PHE A 306 9.64 -12.62 46.71
C PHE A 306 10.16 -13.54 47.81
N ASP A 307 9.98 -13.18 49.08
CA ASP A 307 10.37 -14.00 50.24
C ASP A 307 9.74 -15.41 50.23
N ASP A 308 8.59 -15.60 49.56
CA ASP A 308 7.98 -16.93 49.43
C ASP A 308 8.67 -17.77 48.36
N PHE A 309 9.20 -17.14 47.31
CA PHE A 309 10.02 -17.81 46.31
C PHE A 309 11.43 -18.12 46.84
N ASP A 310 12.06 -17.18 47.56
CA ASP A 310 13.40 -17.34 48.16
C ASP A 310 13.46 -18.49 49.19
N LYS A 311 12.33 -18.82 49.83
CA LYS A 311 12.20 -20.01 50.69
C LYS A 311 12.33 -21.33 49.93
N VAL A 312 12.24 -21.35 48.60
CA VAL A 312 12.28 -22.57 47.79
C VAL A 312 13.67 -22.73 47.21
N GLU A 313 14.40 -23.76 47.67
CA GLU A 313 15.74 -24.03 47.15
C GLU A 313 15.63 -24.89 45.90
N ILE A 314 15.84 -24.28 44.74
CA ILE A 314 15.88 -24.99 43.46
C ILE A 314 17.35 -25.19 43.08
N ARG A 315 17.75 -26.42 42.75
CA ARG A 315 19.11 -26.77 42.33
C ARG A 315 19.13 -27.48 40.99
N VAL A 316 20.27 -27.36 40.30
CA VAL A 316 20.60 -28.18 39.13
C VAL A 316 21.06 -29.56 39.58
N ALA A 317 20.43 -30.61 39.06
CA ALA A 317 20.78 -31.99 39.37
C ALA A 317 20.93 -32.85 38.11
N GLU A 318 22.01 -33.62 38.03
CA GLU A 318 22.29 -34.50 36.89
C GLU A 318 21.73 -35.90 37.11
N VAL A 319 20.99 -36.43 36.14
CA VAL A 319 20.45 -37.79 36.19
C VAL A 319 21.58 -38.81 35.99
N LYS A 320 21.92 -39.54 37.06
CA LYS A 320 22.87 -40.65 37.00
C LYS A 320 22.19 -41.96 36.62
N GLU A 321 20.98 -42.18 37.12
CA GLU A 321 20.22 -43.41 36.90
C GLU A 321 18.72 -43.13 36.94
N VAL A 322 17.97 -43.86 36.14
CA VAL A 322 16.50 -43.79 36.12
C VAL A 322 15.90 -45.17 35.87
N GLU A 323 14.90 -45.52 36.68
CA GLU A 323 14.23 -46.81 36.60
C GLU A 323 12.72 -46.68 36.82
N LYS A 324 11.94 -47.61 36.26
CA LYS A 324 10.52 -47.74 36.59
C LYS A 324 10.34 -48.29 38.01
N VAL A 325 9.39 -47.72 38.73
CA VAL A 325 9.07 -48.14 40.09
C VAL A 325 8.20 -49.39 40.04
N GLU A 326 8.72 -50.51 40.52
CA GLU A 326 7.97 -51.76 40.66
C GLU A 326 6.70 -51.55 41.51
N GLY A 327 5.54 -51.87 40.93
CA GLY A 327 4.22 -51.65 41.52
C GLY A 327 3.56 -50.31 41.19
N SER A 328 4.13 -49.48 40.31
CA SER A 328 3.49 -48.24 39.82
C SER A 328 3.79 -47.94 38.36
N ASP A 329 2.75 -47.85 37.53
CA ASP A 329 2.87 -47.48 36.11
C ASP A 329 3.04 -45.96 35.88
N LYS A 330 3.07 -45.17 36.96
CA LYS A 330 3.12 -43.70 36.90
C LYS A 330 4.46 -43.13 37.33
N LEU A 331 5.27 -43.88 38.07
CA LEU A 331 6.45 -43.35 38.75
C LEU A 331 7.75 -43.83 38.11
N LEU A 332 8.65 -42.88 37.88
CA LEU A 332 10.07 -43.13 37.65
C LEU A 332 10.86 -42.80 38.92
N ARG A 333 11.88 -43.60 39.20
CA ARG A 333 12.83 -43.44 40.29
C ARG A 333 14.13 -42.90 39.72
N PHE A 334 14.53 -41.72 40.17
CA PHE A 334 15.75 -41.06 39.73
C PHE A 334 16.80 -41.12 40.83
N ARG A 335 18.04 -41.39 40.44
CA ARG A 335 19.25 -41.13 41.21
C ARG A 335 19.95 -39.93 40.59
N LEU A 336 20.09 -38.87 41.36
CA LEU A 336 20.49 -37.54 40.88
C LEU A 336 21.66 -37.00 41.68
N ASP A 337 22.67 -36.48 41.00
CA ASP A 337 23.73 -35.68 41.62
C ASP A 337 23.27 -34.22 41.68
N ALA A 338 22.88 -33.77 42.87
CA ALA A 338 22.47 -32.40 43.14
C ALA A 338 23.54 -31.58 43.91
N GLY A 339 24.81 -32.04 43.89
CA GLY A 339 25.93 -31.37 44.54
C GLY A 339 25.99 -31.51 46.06
N ASP A 340 25.28 -32.49 46.65
CA ASP A 340 25.28 -32.75 48.10
C ASP A 340 26.45 -33.63 48.59
N GLY A 341 27.36 -33.99 47.68
CA GLY A 341 28.43 -34.98 47.92
C GLY A 341 27.97 -36.44 47.78
N GLU A 342 26.66 -36.70 47.97
CA GLU A 342 26.00 -37.99 47.74
C GLU A 342 24.80 -37.83 46.80
N ASP A 343 24.40 -38.90 46.12
CA ASP A 343 23.27 -38.88 45.21
C ASP A 343 21.91 -38.85 45.94
N ARG A 344 20.98 -38.05 45.42
CA ARG A 344 19.58 -38.01 45.90
C ARG A 344 18.70 -38.98 45.16
N GLN A 345 17.71 -39.52 45.86
CA GLN A 345 16.60 -40.25 45.25
C GLN A 345 15.37 -39.35 45.11
N ILE A 346 14.85 -39.17 43.89
CA ILE A 346 13.59 -38.46 43.63
C ILE A 346 12.65 -39.35 42.84
N LEU A 347 11.40 -39.45 43.28
CA LEU A 347 10.35 -40.14 42.54
C LEU A 347 9.50 -39.12 41.79
N SER A 348 9.30 -39.33 40.49
CA SER A 348 8.52 -38.41 39.64
C SER A 348 7.42 -39.13 38.86
N GLY A 349 6.24 -38.51 38.81
CA GLY A 349 5.00 -39.03 38.20
C GLY A 349 4.96 -39.01 36.68
N ILE A 350 6.10 -39.09 36.00
CA ILE A 350 6.25 -38.76 34.57
C ILE A 350 6.41 -39.99 33.68
N ALA A 351 6.31 -41.21 34.23
CA ALA A 351 6.60 -42.45 33.50
C ALA A 351 5.80 -42.60 32.20
N LYS A 352 4.54 -42.14 32.19
CA LYS A 352 3.67 -42.21 31.01
C LYS A 352 4.12 -41.34 29.83
N PHE A 353 4.90 -40.29 30.10
CA PHE A 353 5.38 -39.35 29.08
C PHE A 353 6.78 -39.71 28.58
N TYR A 354 7.49 -40.57 29.30
CA TYR A 354 8.84 -41.02 28.99
C TYR A 354 8.86 -42.56 28.95
N PRO A 355 8.31 -43.17 27.88
CA PRO A 355 8.29 -44.62 27.73
C PRO A 355 9.69 -45.23 27.62
N ASN A 356 10.65 -44.43 27.12
CA ASN A 356 12.08 -44.72 27.10
C ASN A 356 12.81 -43.85 28.15
N GLU A 357 12.73 -44.27 29.41
CA GLU A 357 13.29 -43.53 30.56
C GLU A 357 14.78 -43.27 30.44
N GLN A 358 15.52 -44.14 29.74
CA GLN A 358 16.98 -44.04 29.57
C GLN A 358 17.44 -42.77 28.84
N GLU A 359 16.55 -42.13 28.06
CA GLU A 359 16.83 -40.83 27.43
C GLU A 359 16.99 -39.68 28.44
N LEU A 360 16.66 -39.90 29.72
CA LEU A 360 16.84 -38.93 30.79
C LEU A 360 18.21 -39.02 31.45
N VAL A 361 18.94 -40.14 31.29
CA VAL A 361 20.28 -40.31 31.86
C VAL A 361 21.25 -39.30 31.24
N GLY A 362 22.08 -38.66 32.08
CA GLY A 362 23.02 -37.61 31.70
C GLY A 362 22.40 -36.23 31.50
N LYS A 363 21.07 -36.08 31.55
CA LYS A 363 20.43 -34.76 31.50
C LYS A 363 20.54 -34.04 32.83
N LYS A 364 20.72 -32.72 32.79
CA LYS A 364 20.65 -31.84 33.96
C LYS A 364 19.25 -31.27 34.08
N LEU A 365 18.66 -31.44 35.26
CA LEU A 365 17.28 -31.10 35.58
C LEU A 365 17.23 -30.08 36.71
N GLN A 366 16.10 -29.39 36.82
CA GLN A 366 15.81 -28.49 37.94
C GLN A 366 15.05 -29.28 39.01
N VAL A 367 15.54 -29.25 40.25
CA VAL A 367 14.91 -29.95 41.39
C VAL A 367 14.70 -29.02 42.56
N VAL A 368 13.58 -29.16 43.26
CA VAL A 368 13.38 -28.53 44.57
C VAL A 368 14.07 -29.37 45.63
N ALA A 369 15.14 -28.84 46.23
CA ALA A 369 16.07 -29.54 47.10
C ALA A 369 15.71 -29.46 48.59
N ASN A 370 14.96 -28.45 49.03
CA ASN A 370 14.63 -28.22 50.45
C ASN A 370 13.22 -28.68 50.87
N LEU A 371 12.56 -29.52 50.06
CA LEU A 371 11.33 -30.19 50.47
C LEU A 371 11.63 -31.27 51.53
N LYS A 372 10.75 -31.38 52.53
CA LYS A 372 10.84 -32.47 53.52
C LYS A 372 10.76 -33.83 52.79
N PRO A 373 11.71 -34.76 53.04
CA PRO A 373 11.68 -36.08 52.42
C PRO A 373 10.37 -36.80 52.68
N ARG A 374 9.79 -37.40 51.64
CA ARG A 374 8.48 -38.09 51.72
C ARG A 374 8.63 -39.56 51.39
N LYS A 375 8.12 -40.44 52.27
CA LYS A 375 7.99 -41.87 51.98
C LYS A 375 6.93 -42.10 50.91
N MET A 376 7.27 -42.87 49.89
CA MET A 376 6.40 -43.23 48.76
C MET A 376 6.49 -44.74 48.51
N MET A 377 5.38 -45.37 48.11
CA MET A 377 5.29 -46.82 47.82
C MET A 377 5.77 -47.73 48.98
N LYS A 378 5.70 -47.26 50.23
CA LYS A 378 6.17 -47.91 51.48
C LYS A 378 7.69 -48.19 51.55
N LYS A 379 8.39 -48.41 50.43
CA LYS A 379 9.83 -48.74 50.35
C LYS A 379 10.76 -47.61 49.91
N TYR A 380 10.26 -46.56 49.25
CA TYR A 380 11.11 -45.49 48.69
C TYR A 380 10.93 -44.16 49.42
N VAL A 381 11.96 -43.33 49.39
CA VAL A 381 11.95 -41.96 49.94
C VAL A 381 12.28 -40.99 48.80
N SER A 382 11.41 -40.01 48.56
CA SER A 382 11.68 -38.91 47.63
C SER A 382 12.27 -37.74 48.39
N GLN A 383 13.48 -37.31 48.02
CA GLN A 383 14.27 -36.26 48.67
C GLN A 383 14.25 -34.94 47.88
N GLY A 384 13.13 -34.68 47.21
CA GLY A 384 12.91 -33.49 46.41
C GLY A 384 11.78 -33.68 45.40
N MET A 385 11.69 -32.74 44.46
CA MET A 385 10.74 -32.75 43.37
C MET A 385 11.40 -32.27 42.08
N ILE A 386 11.23 -33.00 40.97
CA ILE A 386 11.68 -32.58 39.63
C ILE A 386 10.66 -31.59 39.06
N LEU A 387 11.12 -30.46 38.51
CA LEU A 387 10.26 -29.48 37.85
C LEU A 387 9.95 -29.90 36.41
N SER A 388 8.70 -29.72 36.01
CA SER A 388 8.20 -30.07 34.68
C SER A 388 7.13 -29.07 34.26
N ALA A 389 7.05 -28.79 32.96
CA ALA A 389 6.00 -27.98 32.37
C ALA A 389 4.88 -28.88 31.83
N GLU A 390 3.63 -28.51 32.08
CA GLU A 390 2.46 -29.16 31.50
C GLU A 390 1.70 -28.18 30.61
N HIS A 391 1.39 -28.60 29.38
CA HIS A 391 0.49 -27.85 28.49
C HIS A 391 -0.39 -28.83 27.71
N ASN A 392 -1.71 -28.63 27.75
CA ASN A 392 -2.71 -29.49 27.10
C ASN A 392 -2.52 -30.99 27.39
N GLY A 393 -2.25 -31.34 28.65
CA GLY A 393 -2.06 -32.73 29.09
C GLY A 393 -0.73 -33.37 28.68
N LYS A 394 0.20 -32.62 28.09
CA LYS A 394 1.58 -33.07 27.78
C LYS A 394 2.55 -32.52 28.82
N LEU A 395 3.23 -33.41 29.54
CA LEU A 395 4.23 -33.06 30.53
C LEU A 395 5.64 -33.17 29.94
N THR A 396 6.45 -32.13 30.12
CA THR A 396 7.85 -32.05 29.68
C THR A 396 8.74 -31.68 30.85
N VAL A 397 9.76 -32.50 31.14
CA VAL A 397 10.79 -32.19 32.15
C VAL A 397 11.62 -31.00 31.70
N LEU A 398 11.86 -30.06 32.62
CA LEU A 398 12.69 -28.89 32.37
C LEU A 398 14.16 -29.24 32.51
N THR A 399 14.90 -29.15 31.40
CA THR A 399 16.35 -29.35 31.37
C THR A 399 17.10 -28.04 31.55
N VAL A 400 18.31 -28.14 32.08
CA VAL A 400 19.28 -27.04 32.23
C VAL A 400 20.40 -27.23 31.22
N ASP A 401 21.02 -26.13 30.80
CA ASP A 401 22.20 -26.18 29.94
C ASP A 401 23.29 -27.09 30.55
N PRO A 402 23.89 -28.03 29.77
CA PRO A 402 24.89 -28.96 30.27
C PRO A 402 26.12 -28.30 30.91
N SER A 403 26.45 -27.07 30.54
CA SER A 403 27.59 -26.32 31.10
C SER A 403 27.40 -25.90 32.56
N VAL A 404 26.16 -25.87 33.07
CA VAL A 404 25.87 -25.42 34.44
C VAL A 404 26.29 -26.49 35.45
N PRO A 405 27.13 -26.17 36.46
CA PRO A 405 27.59 -27.16 37.44
C PRO A 405 26.46 -27.81 38.26
N ASN A 406 26.63 -29.07 38.65
CA ASN A 406 25.70 -29.77 39.54
C ASN A 406 25.68 -29.06 40.91
N GLY A 407 24.50 -28.95 41.50
CA GLY A 407 24.29 -28.22 42.76
C GLY A 407 24.20 -26.70 42.63
N SER A 408 24.29 -26.13 41.43
CA SER A 408 24.05 -24.70 41.22
C SER A 408 22.63 -24.33 41.66
N VAL A 409 22.50 -23.24 42.43
CA VAL A 409 21.20 -22.71 42.88
C VAL A 409 20.54 -21.91 41.77
N ILE A 410 19.24 -22.12 41.57
CA ILE A 410 18.39 -21.38 40.63
C ILE A 410 17.52 -20.43 41.46
N GLY A 411 17.56 -19.14 41.14
CA GLY A 411 16.80 -18.08 41.80
C GLY A 411 16.24 -17.06 40.82
#